data_AF-A0AB38SR34-F1
#
_entry.id   AF-A0AB38SR34-F1
#
_cell.length_a   1.000
_cell.length_b   1.000
_cell.length_c   1.000
_cell.angle_alpha   90.00
_cell.angle_beta   90.00
_cell.angle_gamma   90.00
#
_symmetry.space_group_name_H-M   'P 1'
#
loop_
_entity.id
_entity.type
_entity.pdbx_description
1 polymer ?
#
loop_
_entity_poly.entity_id
_entity_poly.type
_entity_poly.pdbx_seq_one_letter_code
_entity_poly.pdbx_strand_id
1 'polypeptide(L)' 'MTDQQLALQAISEAQLILEEYLRPCPKDNAHILEKLLEVLERPALLVAVSRLQQHGN' A
#
# COMPACT_ATOMS: atom_id res chain seq x y z
N MET A 1 -5.60 15.71 -1.30
CA MET A 1 -6.04 14.36 -1.72
C MET A 1 -7.27 13.97 -0.92
N THR A 2 -8.24 13.31 -1.53
CA THR A 2 -9.36 12.68 -0.81
C THR A 2 -8.92 11.34 -0.20
N ASP A 3 -9.65 10.86 0.81
CA ASP A 3 -9.35 9.57 1.44
C ASP A 3 -9.36 8.41 0.42
N GLN A 4 -10.29 8.45 -0.55
CA GLN A 4 -10.38 7.47 -1.63
C GLN A 4 -9.18 7.53 -2.58
N GLN A 5 -8.72 8.74 -2.95
CA GLN A 5 -7.52 8.91 -3.77
C GLN A 5 -6.29 8.36 -3.06
N LEU A 6 -6.21 8.58 -1.75
CA LEU A 6 -5.09 8.12 -0.93
C LEU A 6 -5.07 6.58 -0.82
N ALA A 7 -6.24 5.96 -0.67
CA ALA A 7 -6.37 4.50 -0.71
C ALA A 7 -6.01 3.92 -2.09
N LEU A 8 -6.50 4.51 -3.18
CA LEU A 8 -6.17 4.08 -4.54
C LEU A 8 -4.67 4.19 -4.83
N GLN A 9 -4.06 5.29 -4.42
CA GLN A 9 -2.62 5.49 -4.58
C GLN A 9 -1.83 4.42 -3.82
N ALA A 10 -2.18 4.14 -2.56
CA ALA A 10 -1.51 3.11 -1.78
C ALA A 10 -1.66 1.71 -2.41
N ILE A 11 -2.82 1.40 -3.00
CA ILE A 11 -3.02 0.16 -3.75
C ILE A 11 -2.09 0.10 -4.97
N SER A 12 -2.00 1.17 -5.76
CA SER A 12 -1.10 1.22 -6.91
C SER A 12 0.37 1.07 -6.50
N GLU A 13 0.80 1.72 -5.41
CA GLU A 13 2.15 1.58 -4.88
C GLU A 13 2.42 0.14 -4.41
N ALA A 14 1.50 -0.46 -3.66
CA ALA A 14 1.61 -1.85 -3.21
C ALA A 14 1.66 -2.84 -4.38
N GLN A 15 0.89 -2.61 -5.44
CA GLN A 15 0.91 -3.44 -6.65
C GLN A 15 2.28 -3.43 -7.33
N LEU A 16 2.89 -2.26 -7.48
CA LEU A 16 4.24 -2.15 -8.08
C LEU A 16 5.30 -2.90 -7.26
N ILE A 17 5.20 -2.84 -5.93
CA ILE A 17 6.10 -3.55 -5.02
C ILE A 17 5.91 -5.07 -5.16
N LEU A 18 4.66 -5.54 -5.25
CA LEU A 18 4.35 -6.95 -5.46
C LEU A 18 4.76 -7.44 -6.85
N GLU A 19 4.64 -6.62 -7.89
CA GLU A 19 5.16 -6.93 -9.21
C GLU A 19 6.68 -7.10 -9.18
N GLU A 20 7.40 -6.22 -8.45
CA GLU A 20 8.84 -6.37 -8.22
C GLU A 20 9.14 -7.69 -7.50
N TYR A 21 8.40 -8.03 -6.44
CA TYR A 21 8.53 -9.28 -5.70
C TYR A 21 8.32 -10.52 -6.58
N LEU A 22 7.40 -10.48 -7.55
CA LEU A 22 7.08 -11.63 -8.39
C LEU A 22 8.06 -11.87 -9.55
N ARG A 23 8.97 -10.93 -9.86
CA ARG A 23 9.92 -11.14 -10.98
C ARG A 23 10.82 -12.36 -10.73
N PRO A 24 11.16 -13.16 -11.76
CA PRO A 24 12.06 -14.31 -11.60
C PRO A 24 13.53 -13.86 -11.64
N CYS A 25 13.95 -13.00 -10.71
CA CYS A 25 15.32 -12.52 -10.58
C CYS A 25 15.79 -12.60 -9.13
N PRO A 26 17.10 -12.74 -8.87
CA PRO A 26 17.65 -12.61 -7.51
C PRO A 26 17.39 -11.19 -6.98
N LYS A 27 16.82 -11.11 -5.78
CA LYS A 27 16.47 -9.86 -5.09
C LYS A 27 16.31 -10.13 -3.61
N ASP A 28 16.44 -9.06 -2.84
CA ASP A 28 16.17 -9.09 -1.42
C ASP A 28 14.67 -9.06 -1.18
N ASN A 29 14.08 -10.24 -1.05
CA ASN A 29 12.66 -10.41 -0.79
C ASN A 29 12.23 -9.79 0.54
N ALA A 30 13.09 -9.81 1.56
CA ALA A 30 12.78 -9.22 2.86
C ALA A 30 12.66 -7.70 2.72
N HIS A 31 13.62 -7.08 2.05
CA HIS A 31 13.59 -5.64 1.79
C HIS A 31 12.39 -5.20 0.94
N ILE A 32 11.97 -6.01 -0.04
CA ILE A 32 10.78 -5.70 -0.85
C ILE A 32 9.50 -5.79 -0.02
N LEU A 33 9.40 -6.77 0.89
CA LEU A 33 8.27 -6.88 1.80
C LEU A 33 8.26 -5.77 2.87
N GLU A 34 9.43 -5.30 3.32
CA GLU A 34 9.54 -4.10 4.17
C GLU A 34 8.95 -2.87 3.48
N LYS A 35 9.29 -2.61 2.21
CA LYS A 35 8.69 -1.52 1.42
C LYS A 35 7.17 -1.64 1.33
N LEU A 36 6.64 -2.86 1.23
CA LEU A 36 5.20 -3.08 1.20
C LEU A 36 4.57 -2.67 2.53
N LEU A 37 5.18 -3.05 3.66
CA LEU A 37 4.72 -2.64 4.99
C LEU A 37 4.76 -1.11 5.14
N GLU A 38 5.83 -0.45 4.70
CA GLU A 38 5.95 1.01 4.75
C GLU A 38 4.79 1.72 4.03
N VAL A 39 4.26 1.16 2.93
CA VAL A 39 3.10 1.71 2.21
C VAL A 39 1.81 1.49 3.01
N LEU A 40 1.62 0.28 3.55
CA LEU A 40 0.40 -0.12 4.24
C LEU A 40 0.28 0.51 5.63
N GLU A 41 1.39 0.82 6.29
CA GLU A 41 1.45 1.39 7.64
C GLU A 41 1.47 2.93 7.65
N ARG A 42 1.37 3.58 6.49
CA ARG A 42 1.33 5.06 6.43
C ARG A 42 0.18 5.58 7.29
N PRO A 43 0.45 6.46 8.29
CA PRO A 43 -0.59 6.96 9.18
C PRO A 43 -1.76 7.62 8.42
N ALA A 44 -1.45 8.35 7.34
CA ALA A 44 -2.46 8.96 6.49
C ALA A 44 -3.38 7.93 5.81
N LEU A 45 -2.85 6.76 5.42
CA LEU A 45 -3.62 5.67 4.83
C LEU A 45 -4.52 4.99 5.85
N LEU A 46 -3.99 4.67 7.03
CA LEU A 46 -4.76 4.08 8.11
C LEU A 46 -5.95 4.97 8.50
N VAL A 47 -5.72 6.27 8.63
CA VAL A 47 -6.78 7.25 8.92
C VAL A 47 -7.79 7.36 7.77
N ALA A 48 -7.32 7.44 6.52
CA ALA A 48 -8.19 7.52 5.34
C ALA A 48 -9.09 6.29 5.20
N VAL A 49 -8.54 5.08 5.34
CA VAL A 49 -9.30 3.82 5.29
C VAL A 49 -10.31 3.75 6.42
N SER A 50 -9.92 4.12 7.65
CA SER A 50 -10.84 4.17 8.79
C SER A 50 -12.03 5.09 8.49
N ARG A 51 -11.77 6.29 7.93
CA ARG A 51 -12.82 7.23 7.56
C ARG A 51 -13.72 6.69 6.46
N LEU A 52 -13.17 6.09 5.41
CA LEU A 52 -13.95 5.48 4.34
C LEU A 52 -14.87 4.37 4.85
N GLN A 53 -14.40 3.54 5.78
CA GLN A 53 -15.20 2.49 6.41
C GLN A 53 -16.36 3.05 7.24
N GLN A 54 -16.19 4.20 7.91
CA GLN A 54 -17.26 4.84 8.68
C GLN A 54 -18.33 5.51 7.81
N HIS A 55 -17.98 5.97 6.60
CA HIS A 55 -18.93 6.63 5.67
C HIS A 55 -19.59 5.67 4.68
N GLY A 56 -19.13 4.42 4.60
CA GLY A 56 -19.70 3.38 3.74
C GLY A 56 -20.75 2.50 4.41
N ASN A 57 -21.13 2.81 5.66
CA ASN A 57 -22.07 2.07 6.51
C ASN A 57 -23.23 2.99 6.90
#